data_AF-A0A2G5FMB5-F1
#
_entry.id   AF-A0A2G5FMB5-F1
#
_cell.length_a   1.000
_cell.length_b   1.000
_cell.length_c   1.000
_cell.angle_alpha   90.00
_cell.angle_beta   90.00
_cell.angle_gamma   90.00
#
_symmetry.space_group_name_H-M   'P 1'
#
loop_
_entity.id
_entity.type
_entity.pdbx_description
1 polymer ?
#
loop_
_entity_poly.entity_id
_entity_poly.type
_entity_poly.pdbx_seq_one_letter_code
_entity_poly.pdbx_strand_id
1 'polypeptide(L)'
;MEREEFEDVLNGFLNKEKKACIFTVGAEVFVEGLYLEILQDKPKNPKKWLAEKLQSKFLCLSEPPIWRGEPDWPFYKGEPMIFMTQTSTSLEKNKELAEYFPIGDTVYVFSSKNPPKPQEGESWNTVYKIVIQDNEGGYTEEANYCEGM
;
A
#
# COMPACT_ATOMS: atom_id res chain seq x y z
N MET A 1 11.60 -8.55 -22.32
CA MET A 1 11.88 -8.18 -20.92
C MET A 1 11.61 -9.42 -20.13
N GLU A 2 12.64 -9.92 -19.47
CA GLU A 2 12.50 -11.07 -18.57
C GLU A 2 11.77 -10.64 -17.29
N ARG A 3 11.18 -11.58 -16.57
CA ARG A 3 10.40 -11.30 -15.36
C ARG A 3 11.23 -10.59 -14.29
N GLU A 4 12.43 -11.08 -14.02
CA GLU A 4 13.35 -10.52 -13.02
C GLU A 4 13.71 -9.07 -13.33
N GLU A 5 14.04 -8.77 -14.60
CA GLU A 5 14.30 -7.40 -15.06
C GLU A 5 13.08 -6.48 -14.86
N PHE A 6 11.87 -6.99 -15.11
CA PHE A 6 10.64 -6.24 -14.89
C PHE A 6 10.42 -5.94 -13.40
N GLU A 7 10.57 -6.95 -12.53
CA GLU A 7 10.38 -6.82 -11.09
C GLU A 7 11.37 -5.83 -10.48
N ASP A 8 12.64 -5.86 -10.89
CA ASP A 8 13.65 -4.88 -10.47
C ASP A 8 13.28 -3.45 -10.84
N VAL A 9 12.84 -3.24 -12.10
CA VAL A 9 12.43 -1.93 -12.59
C VAL A 9 11.18 -1.44 -11.87
N LEU A 10 10.20 -2.32 -11.67
CA LEU A 10 8.97 -2.01 -10.94
C LEU A 10 9.28 -1.66 -9.48
N ASN A 11 10.07 -2.47 -8.79
CA ASN A 11 10.41 -2.24 -7.38
C ASN A 11 11.19 -0.94 -7.19
N GLY A 12 12.15 -0.65 -8.08
CA GLY A 12 12.87 0.62 -8.06
C GLY A 12 11.95 1.83 -8.29
N PHE A 13 10.98 1.70 -9.19
CA PHE A 13 9.97 2.75 -9.42
C PHE A 13 9.06 2.93 -8.21
N LEU A 14 8.50 1.86 -7.66
CA LEU A 14 7.58 1.91 -6.54
C LEU A 14 8.24 2.51 -5.29
N ASN A 15 9.45 2.08 -4.95
CA ASN A 15 10.17 2.61 -3.78
C ASN A 15 10.43 4.11 -3.90
N LYS A 16 10.88 4.54 -5.08
CA LYS A 16 11.26 5.93 -5.30
C LYS A 16 10.05 6.86 -5.39
N GLU A 17 9.09 6.51 -6.24
CA GLU A 17 8.02 7.42 -6.69
C GLU A 17 6.70 7.20 -5.95
N LYS A 18 6.44 5.99 -5.45
CA LYS A 18 5.15 5.62 -4.83
C LYS A 18 5.23 5.27 -3.35
N LYS A 19 6.43 5.18 -2.78
CA LYS A 19 6.65 4.77 -1.39
C LYS A 19 5.95 3.43 -1.10
N ALA A 20 6.20 2.47 -1.99
CA ALA A 20 5.64 1.12 -1.95
C ALA A 20 6.70 0.10 -2.37
N CYS A 21 6.47 -1.18 -2.06
CA CYS A 21 7.40 -2.27 -2.34
C CYS A 21 6.68 -3.45 -3.00
N ILE A 22 7.34 -4.15 -3.94
CA ILE A 22 6.76 -5.36 -4.55
C ILE A 22 6.77 -6.57 -3.61
N PHE A 23 7.56 -6.52 -2.55
CA PHE A 23 7.68 -7.60 -1.56
C PHE A 23 6.64 -7.50 -0.44
N THR A 24 5.80 -6.47 -0.45
CA THR A 24 4.66 -6.36 0.47
C THR A 24 3.68 -7.50 0.22
N VAL A 25 3.25 -8.16 1.31
CA VAL A 25 2.26 -9.25 1.25
C VAL A 25 0.99 -8.80 0.52
N GLY A 26 0.61 -9.56 -0.51
CA GLY A 26 -0.57 -9.28 -1.34
C GLY A 26 -0.28 -8.52 -2.64
N ALA A 27 0.97 -8.10 -2.86
CA ALA A 27 1.40 -7.43 -4.10
C ALA A 27 1.54 -8.40 -5.30
N GLU A 28 1.55 -9.71 -5.07
CA GLU A 28 1.89 -10.71 -6.10
C GLU A 28 0.93 -10.65 -7.29
N VAL A 29 -0.37 -10.54 -7.00
CA VAL A 29 -1.42 -10.44 -8.04
C VAL A 29 -1.29 -9.13 -8.82
N PHE A 30 -0.89 -8.04 -8.15
CA PHE A 30 -0.67 -6.75 -8.79
C PHE A 30 0.53 -6.78 -9.74
N VAL A 31 1.64 -7.33 -9.27
CA VAL A 31 2.89 -7.48 -10.04
C VAL A 31 2.66 -8.38 -11.25
N GLU A 32 1.98 -9.52 -11.06
CA GLU A 32 1.66 -10.44 -12.16
C GLU A 32 0.78 -9.76 -13.22
N GLY A 33 -0.25 -9.02 -12.80
CA GLY A 33 -1.12 -8.28 -13.73
C GLY A 33 -0.34 -7.30 -14.60
N LEU A 34 0.54 -6.50 -13.99
CA LEU A 34 1.39 -5.55 -14.73
C LEU A 34 2.40 -6.24 -15.64
N TYR A 35 2.94 -7.40 -15.22
CA TYR A 35 3.86 -8.16 -16.05
C TYR A 35 3.18 -8.72 -17.30
N LEU A 36 1.97 -9.25 -17.17
CA LEU A 36 1.19 -9.70 -18.33
C LEU A 36 0.85 -8.54 -19.27
N GLU A 37 0.49 -7.38 -18.72
CA GLU A 37 0.21 -6.19 -19.52
C GLU A 37 1.45 -5.71 -20.29
N ILE A 38 2.64 -5.67 -19.67
CA ILE A 38 3.85 -5.19 -20.36
C ILE A 38 4.31 -6.14 -21.47
N LEU A 39 4.09 -7.45 -21.31
CA LEU A 39 4.34 -8.45 -22.35
C LEU A 39 3.41 -8.29 -23.56
N GLN A 40 2.18 -7.82 -23.33
CA GLN A 40 1.21 -7.53 -24.38
C GLN A 40 1.50 -6.19 -25.07
N ASP A 41 1.69 -5.12 -24.29
CA ASP A 41 1.86 -3.75 -24.81
C ASP A 41 3.23 -3.54 -25.47
N LYS A 42 4.25 -4.29 -25.03
CA LYS A 42 5.66 -4.21 -25.51
C LYS A 42 6.15 -2.77 -25.69
N PRO A 43 6.06 -1.93 -24.65
CA PRO A 43 6.39 -0.52 -24.77
C PRO A 43 7.87 -0.32 -25.09
N LYS A 44 8.18 0.65 -25.97
CA LYS A 44 9.57 1.04 -26.28
C LYS A 44 10.31 1.62 -25.06
N ASN A 45 9.58 2.18 -24.10
CA ASN A 45 10.13 2.72 -22.85
C ASN A 45 9.32 2.19 -21.65
N PRO A 46 9.75 1.05 -21.05
CA PRO A 46 9.09 0.42 -19.90
C PRO A 46 8.91 1.35 -18.70
N LYS A 47 9.90 2.19 -18.38
CA LYS A 47 9.84 3.11 -17.22
C LYS A 47 8.75 4.17 -17.40
N LYS A 48 8.66 4.76 -18.60
CA LYS A 48 7.60 5.73 -18.92
C LYS A 48 6.22 5.06 -18.89
N TRP A 49 6.11 3.87 -19.46
CA TRP A 49 4.87 3.09 -19.45
C TRP A 49 4.41 2.77 -18.01
N LEU A 50 5.33 2.37 -17.13
CA LEU A 50 5.03 2.15 -15.71
C LEU A 50 4.56 3.44 -15.03
N ALA A 51 5.23 4.57 -15.27
CA ALA A 51 4.82 5.85 -14.69
C ALA A 51 3.38 6.24 -15.07
N GLU A 52 2.99 6.01 -16.32
CA GLU A 52 1.64 6.26 -16.82
C GLU A 52 0.63 5.27 -16.21
N LYS A 53 0.93 3.96 -16.21
CA LYS A 53 0.05 2.92 -15.63
C LYS A 53 -0.19 3.10 -14.13
N LEU A 54 0.82 3.58 -13.40
CA LEU A 54 0.80 3.70 -11.95
C LEU A 54 0.34 5.08 -11.45
N GLN A 55 0.05 6.02 -12.35
CA GLN A 55 -0.28 7.40 -11.98
C GLN A 55 -1.47 7.47 -10.99
N SER A 56 -2.49 6.63 -11.18
CA SER A 56 -3.74 6.63 -10.40
C SER A 56 -3.93 5.39 -9.51
N LYS A 57 -2.86 4.62 -9.23
CA LYS A 57 -2.95 3.36 -8.48
C LYS A 57 -2.70 3.50 -6.97
N PHE A 58 -1.75 4.35 -6.59
CA PHE A 58 -1.39 4.59 -5.19
C PHE A 58 -1.99 5.91 -4.74
N LEU A 59 -3.23 5.84 -4.25
CA LEU A 59 -4.03 7.01 -3.89
C LEU A 59 -3.84 7.39 -2.42
N CYS A 60 -3.82 8.68 -2.15
CA CYS A 60 -3.75 9.26 -0.80
C CYS A 60 -4.94 10.18 -0.59
N LEU A 61 -5.55 10.18 0.59
CA LEU A 61 -6.64 11.09 0.92
C LEU A 61 -6.16 12.55 1.05
N SER A 62 -4.95 12.78 1.56
CA SER A 62 -4.36 14.11 1.70
C SER A 62 -2.90 14.12 1.24
N GLU A 63 -1.99 13.71 2.12
CA GLU A 63 -0.56 13.64 1.89
C GLU A 63 -0.13 12.17 1.75
N PRO A 64 0.98 11.88 1.04
CA PRO A 64 1.54 10.54 1.00
C PRO A 64 2.08 10.09 2.36
N PRO A 65 2.12 8.77 2.63
CA PRO A 65 2.70 8.25 3.87
C PRO A 65 4.19 8.58 3.96
N ILE A 66 4.60 9.02 5.14
CA ILE A 66 6.01 9.19 5.53
C ILE A 66 6.38 7.99 6.39
N TRP A 67 6.97 6.98 5.73
CA TRP A 67 7.45 5.76 6.37
C TRP A 67 8.61 6.04 7.33
N ARG A 68 8.66 5.30 8.44
CA ARG A 68 9.79 5.33 9.40
C ARG A 68 10.94 4.45 8.92
N GLY A 69 10.61 3.30 8.34
CA GLY A 69 11.54 2.36 7.74
C GLY A 69 11.23 2.11 6.27
N GLU A 70 11.33 0.85 5.87
CA GLU A 70 11.00 0.42 4.52
C GLU A 70 9.51 0.69 4.22
N PRO A 71 9.18 1.08 2.97
CA PRO A 71 7.78 1.28 2.58
C PRO A 71 7.01 -0.04 2.50
N ASP A 72 5.84 -0.11 3.13
CA ASP A 72 4.97 -1.30 3.08
C ASP A 72 3.53 -0.94 2.79
N TRP A 73 3.32 -0.47 1.57
CA TRP A 73 2.01 -0.08 1.09
C TRP A 73 1.11 -1.31 0.92
N PRO A 74 0.04 -1.48 1.71
CA PRO A 74 -0.74 -2.70 1.70
C PRO A 74 -1.58 -2.85 0.43
N PHE A 75 -1.81 -4.11 0.06
CA PHE A 75 -2.66 -4.50 -1.05
C PHE A 75 -3.90 -5.25 -0.53
N TYR A 76 -5.03 -5.06 -1.22
CA TYR A 76 -6.26 -5.82 -0.98
C TYR A 76 -6.77 -6.38 -2.30
N LYS A 77 -6.85 -7.72 -2.39
CA LYS A 77 -7.26 -8.45 -3.62
C LYS A 77 -6.50 -8.01 -4.87
N GLY A 78 -5.18 -7.82 -4.74
CA GLY A 78 -4.29 -7.47 -5.85
C GLY A 78 -4.34 -6.01 -6.30
N GLU A 79 -5.00 -5.12 -5.54
CA GLU A 79 -4.97 -3.68 -5.80
C GLU A 79 -4.36 -2.95 -4.59
N PRO A 80 -3.51 -1.92 -4.80
CA PRO A 80 -3.01 -1.08 -3.72
C PRO A 80 -4.18 -0.44 -2.96
N MET A 81 -4.13 -0.48 -1.64
CA MET A 81 -5.13 0.20 -0.80
C MET A 81 -4.95 1.72 -0.86
N ILE A 82 -5.98 2.48 -0.51
CA ILE A 82 -5.94 3.94 -0.45
C ILE A 82 -5.37 4.33 0.91
N PHE A 83 -4.32 5.15 0.93
CA PHE A 83 -3.79 5.71 2.16
C PHE A 83 -4.75 6.77 2.72
N MET A 84 -5.15 6.60 3.98
CA MET A 84 -6.14 7.47 4.62
C MET A 84 -5.48 8.51 5.50
N THR A 85 -4.62 8.06 6.42
CA THR A 85 -3.96 8.92 7.40
C THR A 85 -2.81 8.20 8.09
N GLN A 86 -1.94 8.96 8.73
CA GLN A 86 -0.97 8.46 9.69
C GLN A 86 -0.99 9.30 10.98
N THR A 87 -0.63 8.67 12.09
CA THR A 87 -0.40 9.37 13.36
C THR A 87 0.72 8.71 14.13
N SER A 88 1.54 9.50 14.83
CA SER A 88 2.47 8.96 15.83
C SER A 88 1.80 8.92 17.19
N THR A 89 2.00 7.83 17.92
CA THR A 89 1.53 7.69 19.29
C THR A 89 2.44 8.51 20.19
N SER A 90 1.85 9.35 21.04
CA SER A 90 2.60 10.12 22.01
C SER A 90 1.77 10.33 23.26
N LEU A 91 2.44 10.33 24.40
CA LEU A 91 1.83 10.61 25.70
C LEU A 91 1.26 12.02 25.81
N GLU A 92 1.61 12.95 24.92
CA GLU A 92 1.13 14.33 24.97
C GLU A 92 -0.12 14.54 24.12
N LYS A 93 -0.18 13.91 22.94
CA LYS A 93 -1.25 14.16 21.97
C LYS A 93 -2.38 13.13 22.04
N ASN A 94 -2.05 11.87 22.30
CA ASN A 94 -2.98 10.76 22.14
C ASN A 94 -2.85 9.74 23.28
N LYS A 95 -3.03 10.17 24.54
CA LYS A 95 -2.88 9.30 25.73
C LYS A 95 -3.74 8.04 25.66
N GLU A 96 -4.96 8.16 25.17
CA GLU A 96 -5.91 7.05 25.04
C GLU A 96 -5.45 6.00 24.01
N LEU A 97 -4.66 6.40 22.99
CA LEU A 97 -4.10 5.45 22.01
C LEU A 97 -2.93 4.64 22.58
N ALA A 98 -2.28 5.12 23.65
CA ALA A 98 -1.15 4.43 24.26
C ALA A 98 -1.53 3.08 24.91
N GLU A 99 -2.84 2.83 25.11
CA GLU A 99 -3.36 1.54 25.59
C GLU A 99 -3.42 0.47 24.47
N TYR A 100 -3.46 0.91 23.21
CA TYR A 100 -3.62 0.03 22.04
C TYR A 100 -2.35 -0.05 21.18
N PHE A 101 -1.50 0.97 21.25
CA PHE A 101 -0.28 1.07 20.46
C PHE A 101 0.88 1.57 21.32
N PRO A 102 2.07 0.95 21.25
CA PRO A 102 3.26 1.41 21.96
C PRO A 102 3.56 2.89 21.68
N ILE A 103 4.04 3.60 22.69
CA ILE A 103 4.38 5.03 22.57
C ILE A 103 5.60 5.20 21.67
N GLY A 104 5.49 6.10 20.69
CA GLY A 104 6.52 6.39 19.69
C GLY A 104 6.23 5.76 18.33
N ASP A 105 5.42 4.70 18.30
CA ASP A 105 5.04 4.03 17.06
C ASP A 105 4.27 4.96 16.13
N THR A 106 4.41 4.71 14.84
CA THR A 106 3.65 5.39 13.79
C THR A 106 2.62 4.41 13.22
N VAL A 107 1.36 4.79 13.36
CA VAL A 107 0.20 4.04 12.87
C VAL A 107 -0.21 4.62 11.52
N TYR A 108 -0.26 3.77 10.51
CA TYR A 108 -0.73 4.10 9.16
C TYR A 108 -2.05 3.39 8.89
N VAL A 109 -3.04 4.11 8.39
CA VAL A 109 -4.37 3.55 8.09
C VAL A 109 -4.60 3.58 6.60
N PHE A 110 -4.97 2.42 6.06
CA PHE A 110 -5.32 2.23 4.65
C PHE A 110 -6.74 1.69 4.52
N SER A 111 -7.41 2.01 3.42
CA SER A 111 -8.75 1.51 3.12
C SER A 111 -8.86 0.94 1.71
N SER A 112 -9.76 -0.01 1.52
CA SER A 112 -10.17 -0.50 0.21
C SER A 112 -11.66 -0.82 0.21
N LYS A 113 -12.25 -0.91 -0.98
CA LYS A 113 -13.59 -1.44 -1.14
C LYS A 113 -13.53 -2.95 -1.28
N ASN A 114 -14.58 -3.62 -0.83
CA ASN A 114 -14.80 -5.02 -1.13
C ASN A 114 -16.19 -5.20 -1.77
N PRO A 115 -16.26 -5.62 -3.05
CA PRO A 115 -15.12 -5.82 -3.95
C PRO A 115 -14.41 -4.49 -4.30
N PRO A 116 -13.12 -4.50 -4.71
CA PRO A 116 -12.37 -3.27 -5.01
C PRO A 116 -12.96 -2.41 -6.14
N LYS A 117 -13.65 -3.06 -7.08
CA LYS A 117 -14.35 -2.44 -8.22
C LYS A 117 -15.77 -3.00 -8.26
N PRO A 118 -16.68 -2.51 -7.39
CA PRO A 118 -18.06 -2.99 -7.38
C PRO A 118 -18.75 -2.62 -8.69
N GLN A 119 -19.55 -3.55 -9.19
CA GLN A 119 -20.38 -3.31 -10.37
C GLN A 119 -21.60 -2.46 -10.01
N GLU A 120 -22.25 -1.89 -11.02
CA GLU A 120 -23.47 -1.10 -10.80
C GLU A 120 -24.55 -1.96 -10.13
N GLY A 121 -25.10 -1.47 -9.02
CA GLY A 121 -26.09 -2.20 -8.21
C GLY A 121 -25.49 -3.18 -7.19
N GLU A 122 -24.17 -3.37 -7.16
CA GLU A 122 -23.51 -4.22 -6.18
C GLU A 122 -23.28 -3.47 -4.84
N SER A 123 -23.67 -4.09 -3.74
CA SER A 123 -23.33 -3.61 -2.40
C SER A 123 -21.84 -3.80 -2.14
N TRP A 124 -21.19 -2.82 -1.52
CA TRP A 124 -19.79 -2.91 -1.14
C TRP A 124 -19.62 -2.57 0.34
N ASN A 125 -18.58 -3.11 0.96
CA ASN A 125 -18.13 -2.70 2.28
C ASN A 125 -16.70 -2.13 2.22
N THR A 126 -16.30 -1.47 3.30
CA THR A 126 -14.94 -0.92 3.42
C THR A 126 -14.09 -1.86 4.24
N VAL A 127 -12.92 -2.21 3.73
CA VAL A 127 -11.89 -2.97 4.45
C VAL A 127 -10.80 -2.00 4.85
N TYR A 128 -10.40 -2.03 6.11
CA TYR A 128 -9.28 -1.26 6.62
C TYR A 128 -8.09 -2.18 6.90
N LYS A 129 -6.89 -1.67 6.64
CA LYS A 129 -5.65 -2.30 7.09
C LYS A 129 -4.82 -1.25 7.81
N ILE A 130 -4.29 -1.65 8.96
CA ILE A 130 -3.40 -0.83 9.75
C ILE A 130 -1.99 -1.39 9.54
N VAL A 131 -1.02 -0.50 9.34
CA VAL A 131 0.40 -0.84 9.39
C VAL A 131 0.98 -0.04 10.55
N ILE A 132 1.83 -0.67 11.36
CA ILE A 132 2.44 -0.02 12.52
C ILE A 132 3.95 -0.21 12.39
N GLN A 133 4.68 0.90 12.48
CA GLN A 133 6.13 0.88 12.56
C GLN A 133 6.60 1.53 13.84
N ASP A 134 7.58 0.90 14.49
CA ASP A 134 8.28 1.48 15.63
C ASP A 134 9.16 2.68 15.21
N ASN A 135 9.86 3.26 16.19
CA ASN A 135 10.74 4.41 15.95
C ASN A 135 11.94 4.12 15.02
N GLU A 136 12.35 2.85 14.90
CA GLU A 136 13.44 2.40 14.04
C GLU A 136 12.93 1.95 12.65
N GLY A 137 11.60 1.92 12.46
CA GLY A 137 10.96 1.49 11.23
C GLY A 137 10.69 -0.01 11.15
N GLY A 138 10.84 -0.74 12.26
CA GLY A 138 10.46 -2.15 12.38
C GLY A 138 8.95 -2.34 12.46
N TYR A 139 8.43 -3.45 11.94
CA TYR A 139 7.01 -3.78 12.02
C TYR A 139 6.66 -4.39 13.37
N THR A 140 5.58 -3.92 13.99
CA THR A 140 4.94 -4.63 15.11
C THR A 140 3.83 -5.52 14.54
N GLU A 141 3.87 -6.83 14.79
CA GLU A 141 3.06 -7.88 14.14
C GLU A 141 1.52 -7.81 14.34
N GLU A 142 0.97 -6.76 14.93
CA GLU A 142 -0.45 -6.69 15.26
C GLU A 142 -1.23 -5.72 14.36
N ALA A 143 -1.82 -6.24 13.28
CA ALA A 143 -2.92 -5.57 12.62
C ALA A 143 -4.02 -6.57 12.24
N ASN A 144 -4.89 -6.83 13.21
CA ASN A 144 -6.10 -7.62 13.06
C ASN A 144 -7.01 -7.05 11.96
N TYR A 145 -7.55 -7.94 11.13
CA TYR A 145 -8.62 -7.64 10.18
C TYR A 145 -9.85 -7.15 10.93
N CYS A 146 -10.22 -5.87 10.75
CA CYS A 146 -11.57 -5.41 11.09
C CYS A 146 -12.47 -5.62 9.86
N GLU A 147 -13.15 -6.77 9.80
CA GLU A 147 -14.31 -6.91 8.92
C GLU A 147 -15.47 -6.13 9.57
N GLY A 148 -15.94 -5.07 8.90
CA GLY A 148 -17.12 -4.33 9.35
C GLY A 148 -18.36 -5.23 9.27
N MET A 149 -19.05 -5.37 10.41
CA MET A 149 -20.39 -5.99 10.52
C MET A 149 -21.44 -5.23 9.72
#